data_AF-A0A967W275-F1
#
_entry.id   AF-A0A967W275-F1
#
_cell.length_a   1.000
_cell.length_b   1.000
_cell.length_c   1.000
_cell.angle_alpha   90.00
_cell.angle_beta   90.00
_cell.angle_gamma   90.00
#
_symmetry.space_group_name_H-M   'P 1'
#
loop_
_entity.id
_entity.type
_entity.pdbx_description
1 polymer ?
#
loop_
_entity_poly.entity_id
_entity_poly.type
_entity_poly.pdbx_seq_one_letter_code
_entity_poly.pdbx_strand_id
1 'polypeptide(L)'
;MDRKLNAIFLFTAVVIFITAANTSQQWNILLGVLLATIFSFSAFVFRGLSLDGMFSAIVIGTFTFGLGGWKLAGVLLLFFLSSVIISDRSKWRAENISQSARRGGLQVWANGFWLVVFLICATIFNAPVFFVGAIAVIATATADTWATELGSRTPEHTYLITNFEHVKPGTDGGVSIKGTTAAFVAATMISGVSVYVFSLHFSVFILIFGAAVLGCLIDSYLGALFQQNKRSVTLPVINEEIALSNNLVNTISTGIGGVLAIISKLFFA
;
A
#
# COMPACT_ATOMS: atom_id res chain seq x y z
N MET A 1 7.59 2.91 16.16
CA MET A 1 7.19 4.12 15.37
C MET A 1 5.73 4.00 14.96
N ASP A 2 5.41 2.94 14.21
CA ASP A 2 4.09 2.32 14.04
C ASP A 2 3.10 2.45 15.24
N ARG A 3 3.48 2.18 16.49
CA ARG A 3 2.56 2.33 17.64
C ARG A 3 2.11 3.77 17.89
N LYS A 4 3.03 4.74 17.73
CA LYS A 4 2.72 6.17 17.83
C LYS A 4 1.80 6.59 16.67
N LEU A 5 2.09 6.12 15.45
CA LEU A 5 1.22 6.32 14.29
C LEU A 5 -0.18 5.75 14.53
N ASN A 6 -0.28 4.52 15.01
CA ASN A 6 -1.56 3.89 15.35
C ASN A 6 -2.35 4.76 16.33
N ALA A 7 -1.72 5.25 17.41
CA ALA A 7 -2.37 6.12 18.39
C ALA A 7 -2.86 7.45 17.78
N ILE A 8 -2.01 8.11 16.97
CA ILE A 8 -2.37 9.37 16.28
C ILE A 8 -3.57 9.18 15.37
N PHE A 9 -3.57 8.12 14.55
CA PHE A 9 -4.66 7.87 13.60
C PHE A 9 -5.92 7.35 14.29
N LEU A 10 -5.81 6.57 15.37
CA LEU A 10 -6.98 6.22 16.18
C LEU A 10 -7.61 7.45 16.82
N PHE A 11 -6.80 8.36 17.38
CA PHE A 11 -7.29 9.64 17.87
C PHE A 11 -7.97 10.44 16.76
N THR A 12 -7.35 10.50 15.58
CA THR A 12 -7.93 11.15 14.39
C THR A 12 -9.26 10.52 13.98
N ALA A 13 -9.39 9.19 14.05
CA ALA A 13 -10.64 8.49 13.76
C ALA A 13 -11.75 8.91 14.73
N VAL A 14 -11.42 9.02 16.03
CA VAL A 14 -12.36 9.51 17.06
C VAL A 14 -12.76 10.95 16.79
N VAL A 15 -11.81 11.84 16.46
CA VAL A 15 -12.11 13.23 16.11
C VAL A 15 -13.05 13.29 14.93
N ILE A 16 -12.75 12.59 13.82
CA ILE A 16 -13.61 12.55 12.63
C ILE A 16 -14.99 11.99 12.97
N PHE A 17 -15.06 10.92 13.76
CA PHE A 17 -16.32 10.31 14.19
C PHE A 17 -17.23 11.31 14.90
N ILE A 18 -16.66 12.17 15.74
CA ILE A 18 -17.40 13.16 16.53
C ILE A 18 -17.73 14.41 15.71
N THR A 19 -16.80 14.93 14.91
CA THR A 19 -16.89 16.28 14.35
C THR A 19 -17.32 16.35 12.89
N ALA A 20 -17.09 15.29 12.11
CA ALA A 20 -17.27 15.32 10.65
C ALA A 20 -18.14 14.17 10.11
N ALA A 21 -18.18 13.02 10.79
CA ALA A 21 -18.90 11.85 10.31
C ALA A 21 -20.42 12.02 10.48
N ASN A 22 -21.16 11.77 9.40
CA ASN A 22 -22.62 11.63 9.47
C ASN A 22 -23.02 10.28 10.13
N THR A 23 -24.30 10.11 10.45
CA THR A 23 -24.80 8.90 11.14
C THR A 23 -24.45 7.61 10.41
N SER A 24 -24.50 7.59 9.07
CA SER A 24 -24.12 6.40 8.30
C SER A 24 -22.62 6.11 8.40
N GLN A 25 -21.78 7.14 8.34
CA GLN A 25 -20.33 7.00 8.49
C GLN A 25 -19.95 6.56 9.92
N GLN A 26 -20.65 7.05 10.94
CA GLN A 26 -20.46 6.59 12.32
C GLN A 26 -20.72 5.09 12.44
N TRP A 27 -21.84 4.58 11.91
CA TRP A 27 -22.09 3.14 11.86
C TRP A 27 -21.03 2.38 11.08
N ASN A 28 -20.59 2.91 9.94
CA ASN A 28 -19.52 2.29 9.15
C ASN A 28 -18.20 2.27 9.93
N ILE A 29 -17.85 3.30 10.69
CA ILE A 29 -16.63 3.32 11.51
C ILE A 29 -16.72 2.27 12.62
N LEU A 30 -17.86 2.17 13.32
CA LEU A 30 -18.05 1.16 14.38
C LEU A 30 -17.97 -0.27 13.83
N LEU A 31 -18.66 -0.54 12.71
CA LEU A 31 -18.56 -1.82 12.01
C LEU A 31 -17.15 -2.05 11.46
N GLY A 32 -16.49 -0.99 11.00
CA GLY A 32 -15.13 -0.99 10.51
C GLY A 32 -14.13 -1.44 11.57
N VAL A 33 -14.23 -0.90 12.80
CA VAL A 33 -13.41 -1.35 13.93
C VAL A 33 -13.61 -2.84 14.20
N LEU A 34 -14.87 -3.29 14.28
CA LEU A 34 -15.20 -4.68 14.55
C LEU A 34 -14.64 -5.61 13.47
N LEU A 35 -14.95 -5.35 12.20
CA LEU A 35 -14.56 -6.19 11.07
C LEU A 35 -13.05 -6.13 10.82
N ALA A 36 -12.43 -4.95 10.89
CA ALA A 36 -10.98 -4.83 10.76
C ALA A 36 -10.26 -5.60 11.87
N THR A 37 -10.80 -5.62 13.10
CA THR A 37 -10.29 -6.45 14.19
C THR A 37 -10.40 -7.93 13.87
N ILE A 38 -11.57 -8.40 13.43
CA ILE A 38 -11.79 -9.82 13.09
C ILE A 38 -10.85 -10.28 11.98
N PHE A 39 -10.77 -9.54 10.88
CA PHE A 39 -9.93 -9.90 9.73
C PHE A 39 -8.44 -9.81 10.06
N SER A 40 -8.00 -8.75 10.75
CA SER A 40 -6.59 -8.57 11.12
C SER A 40 -6.14 -9.59 12.16
N PHE A 41 -7.01 -9.92 13.13
CA PHE A 41 -6.73 -10.96 14.11
C PHE A 41 -6.61 -12.33 13.46
N SER A 42 -7.53 -12.66 12.54
CA SER A 42 -7.45 -13.89 11.75
C SER A 42 -6.15 -13.94 10.94
N ALA A 43 -5.79 -12.85 10.26
CA ALA A 43 -4.54 -12.73 9.54
C ALA A 43 -3.30 -12.90 10.44
N PHE A 44 -3.33 -12.42 11.68
CA PHE A 44 -2.28 -12.65 12.67
C PHE A 44 -2.18 -14.13 13.07
N VAL A 45 -3.32 -14.78 13.36
CA VAL A 45 -3.38 -16.21 13.72
C VAL A 45 -2.86 -17.09 12.57
N PHE A 46 -3.25 -16.79 11.33
CA PHE A 46 -2.75 -17.47 10.13
C PHE A 46 -1.36 -16.99 9.68
N ARG A 47 -0.63 -16.25 10.53
CA ARG A 47 0.75 -15.79 10.34
C ARG A 47 0.95 -14.86 9.12
N GLY A 48 -0.09 -14.26 8.57
CA GLY A 48 0.01 -13.25 7.52
C GLY A 48 0.47 -11.87 8.03
N LEU A 49 0.20 -11.56 9.30
CA LEU A 49 0.59 -10.32 9.97
C LEU A 49 1.44 -10.59 11.23
N SER A 50 2.37 -9.69 11.53
CA SER A 50 2.97 -9.62 12.87
C SER A 50 1.98 -8.99 13.86
N LEU A 51 2.30 -8.99 15.16
CA LEU A 51 1.45 -8.34 16.16
C LEU A 51 1.31 -6.84 15.88
N ASP A 52 2.42 -6.16 15.59
CA ASP A 52 2.40 -4.74 15.22
C ASP A 52 1.69 -4.53 13.86
N GLY A 53 1.86 -5.47 12.91
CA GLY A 53 1.15 -5.49 11.64
C GLY A 53 -0.36 -5.59 11.79
N MET A 54 -0.84 -6.41 12.73
CA MET A 54 -2.25 -6.54 13.08
C MET A 54 -2.83 -5.20 13.56
N PHE A 55 -2.17 -4.54 14.52
CA PHE A 55 -2.68 -3.25 15.02
C PHE A 55 -2.69 -2.18 13.93
N SER A 56 -1.66 -2.09 13.08
CA SER A 56 -1.67 -1.16 11.95
C SER A 56 -2.76 -1.49 10.92
N ALA A 57 -3.00 -2.77 10.66
CA ALA A 57 -4.08 -3.22 9.77
C ALA A 57 -5.47 -2.92 10.34
N ILE A 58 -5.66 -3.00 11.66
CA ILE A 58 -6.91 -2.58 12.32
C ILE A 58 -7.17 -1.10 12.08
N VAL A 59 -6.17 -0.24 12.25
CA VAL A 59 -6.31 1.21 12.01
C VAL A 59 -6.64 1.49 10.55
N ILE A 60 -5.84 0.98 9.61
CA ILE A 60 -6.04 1.20 8.18
C ILE A 60 -7.39 0.62 7.72
N GLY A 61 -7.75 -0.57 8.19
CA GLY A 61 -9.03 -1.22 7.92
C GLY A 61 -10.22 -0.42 8.47
N THR A 62 -10.10 0.17 9.66
CA THR A 62 -11.13 1.02 10.27
C THR A 62 -11.42 2.24 9.39
N PHE A 63 -10.38 2.95 8.92
CA PHE A 63 -10.56 4.09 8.02
C PHE A 63 -11.09 3.66 6.65
N THR A 64 -10.59 2.57 6.10
CA THR A 64 -10.99 2.08 4.78
C THR A 64 -12.46 1.66 4.77
N PHE A 65 -12.90 0.93 5.79
CA PHE A 65 -14.30 0.52 5.92
C PHE A 65 -15.17 1.70 6.35
N GLY A 66 -14.72 2.51 7.31
CA GLY A 66 -15.48 3.61 7.88
C GLY A 66 -15.74 4.76 6.91
N LEU A 67 -14.70 5.20 6.19
CA LEU A 67 -14.78 6.33 5.25
C LEU A 67 -14.96 5.87 3.80
N GLY A 68 -14.37 4.73 3.43
CA GLY A 68 -14.45 4.20 2.06
C GLY A 68 -15.56 3.18 1.82
N GLY A 69 -16.23 2.71 2.88
CA GLY A 69 -17.29 1.71 2.83
C GLY A 69 -16.79 0.28 2.59
N TRP A 70 -17.74 -0.67 2.66
CA TRP A 70 -17.46 -2.10 2.54
C TRP A 70 -16.85 -2.49 1.18
N LYS A 71 -17.19 -1.77 0.12
CA LYS A 71 -16.65 -1.98 -1.23
C LYS A 71 -15.15 -1.74 -1.28
N LEU A 72 -14.67 -0.62 -0.74
CA LEU A 72 -13.24 -0.29 -0.73
C LEU A 72 -12.47 -1.21 0.23
N ALA A 73 -13.08 -1.54 1.37
CA ALA A 73 -12.52 -2.54 2.29
C ALA A 73 -12.36 -3.90 1.59
N GLY A 74 -13.30 -4.30 0.74
CA GLY A 74 -13.19 -5.49 -0.11
C GLY A 74 -12.00 -5.43 -1.08
N VAL A 75 -11.73 -4.27 -1.70
CA VAL A 75 -10.55 -4.06 -2.55
C VAL A 75 -9.25 -4.15 -1.74
N LEU A 76 -9.21 -3.58 -0.53
CA LEU A 76 -8.06 -3.70 0.37
C LEU A 76 -7.84 -5.16 0.83
N LEU A 77 -8.92 -5.89 1.12
CA LEU A 77 -8.85 -7.32 1.44
C LEU A 77 -8.36 -8.14 0.25
N LEU A 78 -8.78 -7.81 -0.98
CA LEU A 78 -8.28 -8.44 -2.19
C LEU A 78 -6.77 -8.24 -2.34
N PHE A 79 -6.26 -7.03 -2.10
CA PHE A 79 -4.82 -6.77 -2.03
C PHE A 79 -4.16 -7.68 -0.98
N PHE A 80 -4.64 -7.67 0.26
CA PHE A 80 -4.02 -8.44 1.34
C PHE A 80 -4.01 -9.95 1.06
N LEU A 81 -5.16 -10.53 0.70
CA LEU A 81 -5.31 -11.96 0.46
C LEU A 81 -4.48 -12.42 -0.74
N SER A 82 -4.54 -11.69 -1.85
CA SER A 82 -3.71 -12.02 -3.02
C SER A 82 -2.23 -11.97 -2.68
N SER A 83 -1.79 -10.97 -1.91
CA SER A 83 -0.41 -10.84 -1.46
C SER A 83 0.01 -12.01 -0.57
N VAL A 84 -0.86 -12.48 0.34
CA VAL A 84 -0.59 -13.68 1.16
C VAL A 84 -0.47 -14.95 0.30
N ILE A 85 -1.29 -15.08 -0.73
CA ILE A 85 -1.30 -16.25 -1.63
C ILE A 85 0.01 -16.32 -2.43
N ILE A 86 0.45 -15.17 -2.96
CA ILE A 86 1.64 -15.13 -3.80
C ILE A 86 2.94 -15.03 -3.01
N SER A 87 2.94 -14.72 -1.71
CA SER A 87 4.18 -14.61 -0.93
C SER A 87 4.93 -15.94 -0.88
N ASP A 88 6.25 -15.90 -1.09
CA ASP A 88 7.06 -17.12 -1.06
C ASP A 88 7.20 -17.68 0.36
N ARG A 89 6.61 -18.85 0.59
CA ARG A 89 6.67 -19.54 1.88
C ARG A 89 8.02 -20.20 2.16
N SER A 90 8.91 -20.33 1.19
CA SER A 90 10.26 -20.87 1.39
C SER A 90 11.10 -19.97 2.30
N LYS A 91 10.89 -18.65 2.24
CA LYS A 91 11.47 -17.64 3.17
C LYS A 91 11.04 -17.85 4.63
N TRP A 92 10.03 -18.69 4.89
CA TRP A 92 9.51 -18.96 6.23
C TRP A 92 10.29 -20.04 6.99
N ARG A 93 11.15 -20.81 6.30
CA ARG A 93 11.91 -21.95 6.88
C ARG A 93 13.35 -21.62 7.27
N ALA A 94 13.85 -20.41 6.99
CA ALA A 94 15.17 -19.99 7.46
C ALA A 94 15.11 -19.65 8.96
N GLU A 95 15.58 -20.57 9.80
CA GLU A 95 15.37 -20.63 11.27
C GLU A 95 15.88 -19.44 12.09
N ASN A 96 16.56 -18.45 11.48
CA ASN A 96 17.02 -17.23 12.17
C ASN A 96 16.34 -15.93 11.68
N ILE A 97 15.25 -16.01 10.90
CA ILE A 97 14.53 -14.85 10.35
C ILE A 97 13.01 -14.95 10.57
N SER A 98 12.57 -15.29 11.79
CA SER A 98 11.16 -15.52 12.13
C SER A 98 10.24 -14.27 12.08
N GLN A 99 10.77 -13.11 11.66
CA GLN A 99 9.99 -11.89 11.37
C GLN A 99 9.82 -11.57 9.87
N SER A 100 10.62 -12.11 8.95
CA SER A 100 10.61 -11.66 7.53
C SER A 100 9.42 -12.15 6.70
N ALA A 101 8.74 -13.19 7.17
CA ALA A 101 7.60 -13.80 6.48
C ALA A 101 6.26 -13.08 6.73
N ARG A 102 6.15 -12.38 7.87
CA ARG A 102 4.91 -11.72 8.29
C ARG A 102 4.99 -10.24 7.95
N ARG A 103 3.89 -9.64 7.49
CA ARG A 103 3.88 -8.20 7.24
C ARG A 103 3.88 -7.44 8.56
N GLY A 104 4.88 -6.59 8.74
CA GLY A 104 5.08 -5.78 9.95
C GLY A 104 4.28 -4.48 9.96
N GLY A 105 4.15 -3.83 11.12
CA GLY A 105 3.39 -2.58 11.27
C GLY A 105 3.88 -1.46 10.35
N LEU A 106 5.20 -1.29 10.22
CA LEU A 106 5.77 -0.29 9.30
C LEU A 106 5.52 -0.59 7.83
N GLN A 107 5.50 -1.86 7.43
CA GLN A 107 5.18 -2.25 6.06
C GLN A 107 3.69 -2.01 5.75
N VAL A 108 2.81 -2.30 6.72
CA VAL A 108 1.37 -2.02 6.59
C VAL A 108 1.12 -0.52 6.46
N TRP A 109 1.79 0.30 7.27
CA TRP A 109 1.73 1.76 7.13
C TRP A 109 2.35 2.26 5.82
N ALA A 110 3.47 1.70 5.38
CA ALA A 110 4.11 2.12 4.14
C ALA A 110 3.17 2.00 2.93
N ASN A 111 2.39 0.93 2.88
CA ASN A 111 1.46 0.68 1.79
C ASN A 111 0.09 1.36 1.98
N GLY A 112 -0.30 1.70 3.22
CA GLY A 112 -1.65 2.18 3.53
C GLY A 112 -1.75 3.58 4.12
N PHE A 113 -0.64 4.27 4.38
CA PHE A 113 -0.64 5.63 4.95
C PHE A 113 -1.42 6.61 4.07
N TRP A 114 -1.06 6.68 2.78
CA TRP A 114 -1.72 7.58 1.83
C TRP A 114 -3.17 7.20 1.54
N LEU A 115 -3.52 5.92 1.66
CA LEU A 115 -4.91 5.47 1.58
C LEU A 115 -5.75 6.15 2.68
N VAL A 116 -5.27 6.11 3.93
CA VAL A 116 -5.96 6.75 5.05
C VAL A 116 -6.01 8.28 4.85
N VAL A 117 -4.89 8.90 4.48
CA VAL A 117 -4.83 10.36 4.24
C VAL A 117 -5.83 10.78 3.17
N PHE A 118 -5.86 10.11 2.02
CA PHE A 118 -6.79 10.46 0.96
C PHE A 118 -8.25 10.20 1.31
N LEU A 119 -8.57 9.17 2.11
CA LEU A 119 -9.93 8.97 2.60
C LEU A 119 -10.38 10.07 3.57
N ILE A 120 -9.47 10.53 4.43
CA ILE A 120 -9.72 11.68 5.30
C ILE A 120 -9.96 12.93 4.46
N CYS A 121 -9.10 13.21 3.46
CA CYS A 121 -9.27 14.35 2.56
C CYS A 121 -10.58 14.26 1.75
N ALA A 122 -10.92 13.08 1.22
CA ALA A 122 -12.17 12.86 0.50
C ALA A 122 -13.39 13.21 1.37
N THR A 123 -13.33 12.86 2.67
CA THR A 123 -14.40 13.11 3.64
C THR A 123 -14.47 14.59 4.04
N ILE A 124 -13.35 15.20 4.41
CA ILE A 124 -13.31 16.59 4.90
C ILE A 124 -13.63 17.59 3.78
N PHE A 125 -13.06 17.38 2.59
CA PHE A 125 -13.24 18.31 1.47
C PHE A 125 -14.42 17.96 0.55
N ASN A 126 -15.12 16.85 0.82
CA ASN A 126 -16.19 16.32 -0.02
C ASN A 126 -15.79 16.25 -1.51
N ALA A 127 -14.56 15.81 -1.77
CA ALA A 127 -13.94 15.84 -3.09
C ALA A 127 -13.66 14.40 -3.58
N PRO A 128 -14.48 13.85 -4.50
CA PRO A 128 -14.37 12.45 -4.97
C PRO A 128 -13.03 12.09 -5.62
N VAL A 129 -12.27 13.09 -6.06
CA VAL A 129 -10.96 12.87 -6.67
C VAL A 129 -9.98 12.19 -5.71
N PHE A 130 -10.02 12.50 -4.41
CA PHE A 130 -9.19 11.83 -3.41
C PHE A 130 -9.55 10.36 -3.24
N PHE A 131 -10.81 9.98 -3.49
CA PHE A 131 -11.22 8.57 -3.48
C PHE A 131 -10.55 7.78 -4.62
N VAL A 132 -10.38 8.39 -5.79
CA VAL A 132 -9.60 7.78 -6.90
C VAL A 132 -8.13 7.63 -6.50
N GLY A 133 -7.56 8.64 -5.81
CA GLY A 133 -6.21 8.56 -5.23
C GLY A 133 -6.07 7.41 -4.23
N ALA A 134 -7.06 7.23 -3.34
CA ALA A 134 -7.09 6.13 -2.37
C ALA A 134 -7.08 4.75 -3.04
N ILE A 135 -7.87 4.56 -4.12
CA ILE A 135 -7.84 3.31 -4.89
C ILE A 135 -6.48 3.12 -5.57
N ALA A 136 -5.91 4.18 -6.14
CA ALA A 136 -4.60 4.12 -6.77
C ALA A 136 -3.48 3.76 -5.79
N VAL A 137 -3.53 4.23 -4.53
CA VAL A 137 -2.60 3.78 -3.48
C VAL A 137 -2.64 2.26 -3.30
N ILE A 138 -3.84 1.67 -3.21
CA ILE A 138 -4.00 0.21 -3.09
C ILE A 138 -3.45 -0.49 -4.35
N ALA A 139 -3.75 0.05 -5.53
CA ALA A 139 -3.29 -0.52 -6.80
C ALA A 139 -1.76 -0.48 -6.92
N THR A 140 -1.11 0.65 -6.60
CA THR A 140 0.35 0.79 -6.57
C THR A 140 0.99 -0.18 -5.58
N ALA A 141 0.48 -0.25 -4.35
CA ALA A 141 0.98 -1.16 -3.33
C ALA A 141 0.84 -2.64 -3.75
N THR A 142 -0.26 -2.98 -4.42
CA THR A 142 -0.48 -4.34 -4.95
C THR A 142 0.48 -4.66 -6.07
N ALA A 143 0.67 -3.73 -7.02
CA ALA A 143 1.61 -3.88 -8.13
C ALA A 143 3.04 -4.09 -7.64
N ASP A 144 3.50 -3.26 -6.70
CA ASP A 144 4.81 -3.37 -6.07
C ASP A 144 5.00 -4.71 -5.34
N THR A 145 4.01 -5.10 -4.53
CA THR A 145 4.06 -6.36 -3.77
C THR A 145 4.15 -7.57 -4.72
N TRP A 146 3.35 -7.59 -5.78
CA TRP A 146 3.38 -8.67 -6.76
C TRP A 146 4.68 -8.70 -7.56
N ALA A 147 5.20 -7.52 -7.94
CA ALA A 147 6.48 -7.40 -8.64
C ALA A 147 7.62 -7.99 -7.81
N THR A 148 7.69 -7.65 -6.54
CA THR A 148 8.75 -8.10 -5.62
C THR A 148 8.62 -9.60 -5.30
N GLU A 149 7.43 -10.09 -4.97
CA GLU A 149 7.21 -11.48 -4.56
C GLU A 149 7.38 -12.48 -5.71
N LEU A 150 6.94 -12.13 -6.93
CA LEU A 150 7.06 -13.00 -8.10
C LEU A 150 8.36 -12.75 -8.89
N GLY A 151 8.85 -11.51 -8.92
CA GLY A 151 10.11 -11.15 -9.58
C GLY A 151 11.32 -11.74 -8.89
N SER A 152 11.36 -11.75 -7.55
CA SER A 152 12.50 -12.29 -6.79
C SER A 152 12.70 -13.81 -6.93
N ARG A 153 11.71 -14.53 -7.48
CA ARG A 153 11.79 -15.98 -7.71
C ARG A 153 12.54 -16.38 -8.98
N THR A 154 12.99 -15.40 -9.77
CA THR A 154 13.58 -15.68 -11.08
C THR A 154 15.05 -15.30 -11.11
N PRO A 155 15.98 -16.27 -11.04
CA PRO A 155 17.41 -16.01 -10.92
C PRO A 155 18.05 -15.31 -12.13
N GLU A 156 17.54 -15.55 -13.33
CA GLU A 156 18.37 -15.43 -14.53
C GLU A 156 18.27 -14.10 -15.31
N HIS A 157 17.35 -13.18 -14.97
CA HIS A 157 17.15 -11.95 -15.74
C HIS A 157 16.63 -10.78 -14.88
N THR A 158 17.39 -10.38 -13.86
CA THR A 158 17.10 -9.17 -13.07
C THR A 158 18.12 -8.09 -13.40
N TYR A 159 17.65 -6.88 -13.72
CA TYR A 159 18.48 -5.75 -14.12
C TYR A 159 18.13 -4.51 -13.31
N LEU A 160 19.08 -3.63 -13.02
CA LEU A 160 18.75 -2.35 -12.41
C LEU A 160 17.98 -1.45 -13.36
N ILE A 161 16.93 -0.82 -12.87
CA ILE A 161 16.11 0.08 -13.69
C ILE A 161 16.85 1.34 -14.16
N THR A 162 17.95 1.72 -13.50
CA THR A 162 18.70 2.95 -13.78
C THR A 162 19.73 2.78 -14.89
N ASN A 163 20.49 1.67 -14.90
CA ASN A 163 21.62 1.45 -15.82
C ASN A 163 21.55 0.11 -16.57
N PHE A 164 20.53 -0.71 -16.32
CA PHE A 164 20.33 -2.03 -16.92
C PHE A 164 21.48 -3.02 -16.66
N GLU A 165 22.28 -2.81 -15.60
CA GLU A 165 23.27 -3.80 -15.18
C GLU A 165 22.59 -5.01 -14.53
N HIS A 166 23.13 -6.19 -14.81
CA HIS A 166 22.62 -7.44 -14.25
C HIS A 166 22.89 -7.53 -12.75
N VAL A 167 21.86 -7.84 -11.96
CA VAL A 167 21.93 -7.94 -10.50
C VAL A 167 21.26 -9.21 -9.98
N LYS A 168 21.52 -9.54 -8.72
CA LYS A 168 20.88 -10.69 -8.08
C LYS A 168 19.37 -10.41 -7.89
N PRO A 169 18.51 -11.43 -7.98
CA PRO A 169 17.09 -11.27 -7.68
C PRO A 169 16.90 -10.80 -6.24
N GLY A 170 15.94 -9.88 -6.04
CA GLY A 170 15.69 -9.27 -4.74
C GLY A 170 16.67 -8.17 -4.37
N THR A 171 17.56 -7.75 -5.28
CA THR A 171 18.29 -6.49 -5.14
C THR A 171 17.32 -5.31 -5.25
N ASP A 172 17.42 -4.38 -4.31
CA ASP A 172 16.66 -3.12 -4.33
C ASP A 172 16.86 -2.36 -5.65
N GLY A 173 15.75 -2.05 -6.32
CA GLY A 173 15.70 -1.44 -7.64
C GLY A 173 15.97 -2.36 -8.83
N GLY A 174 16.09 -3.66 -8.59
CA GLY A 174 16.14 -4.69 -9.63
C GLY A 174 14.76 -4.95 -10.22
N VAL A 175 14.65 -4.87 -11.54
CA VAL A 175 13.45 -5.21 -12.33
C VAL A 175 13.68 -6.47 -13.15
N SER A 176 12.64 -7.29 -13.28
CA SER A 176 12.65 -8.51 -14.10
C SER A 176 11.37 -8.60 -14.91
N ILE A 177 11.39 -9.29 -16.05
CA ILE A 177 10.22 -9.45 -16.93
C ILE A 177 9.02 -10.04 -16.16
N LYS A 178 9.24 -11.05 -15.32
CA LYS A 178 8.19 -11.66 -14.50
C LYS A 178 7.66 -10.70 -13.44
N GLY A 179 8.53 -9.96 -12.76
CA GLY A 179 8.13 -8.93 -11.79
C GLY A 179 7.29 -7.83 -12.45
N THR A 180 7.74 -7.31 -13.59
CA THR A 180 7.00 -6.29 -14.35
C THR A 180 5.65 -6.83 -14.84
N THR A 181 5.60 -8.05 -15.39
CA THR A 181 4.34 -8.67 -15.81
C THR A 181 3.37 -8.84 -14.63
N ALA A 182 3.88 -9.28 -13.48
CA ALA A 182 3.10 -9.40 -12.24
C ALA A 182 2.55 -8.04 -11.78
N ALA A 183 3.34 -6.97 -11.87
CA ALA A 183 2.91 -5.60 -11.55
C ALA A 183 1.73 -5.16 -12.43
N PHE A 184 1.81 -5.43 -13.75
CA PHE A 184 0.74 -5.10 -14.70
C PHE A 184 -0.54 -5.88 -14.42
N VAL A 185 -0.44 -7.18 -14.13
CA VAL A 185 -1.60 -8.01 -13.77
C VAL A 185 -2.23 -7.53 -12.47
N ALA A 186 -1.43 -7.24 -11.45
CA ALA A 186 -1.88 -6.70 -10.17
C ALA A 186 -2.60 -5.34 -10.30
N ALA A 187 -2.00 -4.41 -11.06
CA ALA A 187 -2.58 -3.10 -11.35
C ALA A 187 -3.92 -3.26 -12.09
N THR A 188 -3.99 -4.16 -13.07
CA THR A 188 -5.21 -4.49 -13.81
C THR A 188 -6.29 -5.04 -12.89
N MET A 189 -5.93 -5.95 -11.99
CA MET A 189 -6.85 -6.58 -11.03
C MET A 189 -7.49 -5.53 -10.12
N ILE A 190 -6.69 -4.70 -9.43
CA ILE A 190 -7.23 -3.71 -8.49
C ILE A 190 -8.02 -2.62 -9.23
N SER A 191 -7.49 -2.11 -10.35
CA SER A 191 -8.16 -1.07 -11.13
C SER A 191 -9.48 -1.58 -11.70
N GLY A 192 -9.49 -2.79 -12.28
CA GLY A 192 -10.67 -3.40 -12.90
C GLY A 192 -11.76 -3.72 -11.88
N VAL A 193 -11.40 -4.36 -10.75
CA VAL A 193 -12.36 -4.64 -9.67
C VAL A 193 -12.94 -3.33 -9.11
N SER A 194 -12.12 -2.31 -8.93
CA SER A 194 -12.60 -1.01 -8.43
C SER A 194 -13.56 -0.34 -9.40
N VAL A 195 -13.22 -0.27 -10.69
CA VAL A 195 -14.12 0.29 -11.72
C VAL A 195 -15.44 -0.47 -11.78
N TYR A 196 -15.42 -1.80 -11.69
CA TYR A 196 -16.63 -2.62 -11.68
C TYR A 196 -17.48 -2.39 -10.42
N VAL A 197 -16.88 -2.51 -9.22
CA VAL A 197 -17.61 -2.46 -7.95
C VAL A 197 -18.18 -1.06 -7.65
N PHE A 198 -17.52 -0.01 -8.12
CA PHE A 198 -17.95 1.38 -7.96
C PHE A 198 -18.68 1.95 -9.19
N SER A 199 -18.90 1.15 -10.24
CA SER A 199 -19.53 1.57 -11.50
C SER A 199 -18.87 2.82 -12.09
N LEU A 200 -17.54 2.89 -12.07
CA LEU A 200 -16.78 4.03 -12.59
C LEU A 200 -16.66 3.93 -14.12
N HIS A 201 -16.41 5.07 -14.76
CA HIS A 201 -16.15 5.09 -16.20
C HIS A 201 -14.82 4.40 -16.52
N PHE A 202 -14.71 3.78 -17.71
CA PHE A 202 -13.50 3.09 -18.15
C PHE A 202 -12.26 4.00 -18.20
N SER A 203 -12.42 5.32 -18.40
CA SER A 203 -11.30 6.26 -18.30
C SER A 203 -10.63 6.21 -16.92
N VAL A 204 -11.39 6.01 -15.84
CA VAL A 204 -10.85 5.90 -14.47
C VAL A 204 -10.01 4.63 -14.30
N PHE A 205 -10.33 3.54 -15.02
CA PHE A 205 -9.48 2.35 -15.06
C PHE A 205 -8.10 2.69 -15.60
N ILE A 206 -8.02 3.40 -16.73
CA ILE A 206 -6.74 3.77 -17.36
C ILE A 206 -5.90 4.64 -16.41
N LEU A 207 -6.55 5.59 -15.71
CA LEU A 207 -5.88 6.47 -14.77
C LEU A 207 -5.29 5.72 -13.57
N ILE A 208 -6.09 4.88 -12.91
CA ILE A 208 -5.64 4.11 -11.73
C ILE A 208 -4.56 3.10 -12.16
N PHE A 209 -4.77 2.41 -13.28
CA PHE A 209 -3.81 1.44 -13.81
C PHE A 209 -2.47 2.10 -14.13
N GLY A 210 -2.48 3.20 -14.88
CA GLY A 210 -1.26 3.92 -15.25
C GLY A 210 -0.53 4.45 -14.03
N ALA A 211 -1.25 5.05 -13.08
CA ALA A 211 -0.68 5.55 -11.83
C ALA A 211 -0.09 4.42 -10.96
N ALA A 212 -0.74 3.25 -10.94
CA ALA A 212 -0.26 2.07 -10.21
C ALA A 212 1.06 1.55 -10.78
N VAL A 213 1.14 1.38 -12.10
CA VAL A 213 2.35 0.94 -12.79
C VAL A 213 3.48 1.94 -12.62
N LEU A 214 3.21 3.24 -12.83
CA LEU A 214 4.22 4.28 -12.65
C LEU A 214 4.72 4.36 -11.22
N GLY A 215 3.84 4.27 -10.23
CA GLY A 215 4.23 4.24 -8.81
C GLY A 215 5.16 3.06 -8.50
N CYS A 216 4.87 1.87 -9.03
CA CYS A 216 5.74 0.70 -8.85
C CYS A 216 7.11 0.86 -9.55
N LEU A 217 7.15 1.49 -10.73
CA LEU A 217 8.42 1.79 -11.40
C LEU A 217 9.24 2.84 -10.65
N ILE A 218 8.58 3.85 -10.08
CA ILE A 218 9.21 4.85 -9.22
C ILE A 218 9.81 4.19 -7.98
N ASP A 219 9.14 3.19 -7.41
CA ASP A 219 9.68 2.42 -6.29
C ASP A 219 11.01 1.77 -6.64
N SER A 220 11.05 1.03 -7.75
CA SER A 220 12.29 0.42 -8.26
C SER A 220 13.37 1.48 -8.55
N TYR A 221 13.00 2.62 -9.12
CA TYR A 221 13.94 3.69 -9.44
C TYR A 221 14.55 4.32 -8.18
N LEU A 222 13.72 4.63 -7.18
CA LEU A 222 14.18 5.15 -5.90
C LEU A 222 15.01 4.09 -5.15
N GLY A 223 14.63 2.82 -5.22
CA GLY A 223 15.40 1.73 -4.63
C GLY A 223 16.80 1.62 -5.20
N ALA A 224 16.93 1.66 -6.53
CA ALA A 224 18.22 1.64 -7.21
C ALA A 224 19.11 2.84 -6.82
N LEU A 225 18.53 4.04 -6.66
CA LEU A 225 19.28 5.25 -6.33
C LEU A 225 19.72 5.34 -4.86
N PHE A 226 18.86 4.89 -3.94
CA PHE A 226 18.96 5.27 -2.54
C PHE A 226 19.25 4.10 -1.60
N GLN A 227 18.79 2.89 -1.92
CA GLN A 227 18.86 1.76 -0.98
C GLN A 227 20.16 0.96 -1.13
N GLN A 228 20.72 0.87 -2.34
CA GLN A 228 21.96 0.11 -2.59
C GLN A 228 23.16 0.62 -1.77
N ASN A 229 23.20 1.92 -1.49
CA ASN A 229 24.29 2.57 -0.78
C ASN A 229 24.03 2.77 0.73
N LYS A 230 22.95 2.17 1.28
CA LYS A 230 22.51 2.36 2.68
C LYS A 230 22.49 3.83 3.12
N ARG A 231 22.05 4.73 2.24
CA ARG A 231 22.06 6.16 2.50
C ARG A 231 21.07 6.50 3.63
N SER A 232 21.50 7.32 4.57
CA SER A 232 20.64 8.02 5.50
C SER A 232 20.51 9.48 5.07
N VAL A 233 19.35 10.09 5.33
CA VAL A 233 19.13 11.52 5.16
C VAL A 233 18.88 12.11 6.53
N THR A 234 19.69 13.08 6.92
CA THR A 234 19.44 13.87 8.13
C THR A 234 18.36 14.89 7.82
N LEU A 235 17.21 14.81 8.49
CA LEU A 235 16.19 15.85 8.37
C LEU A 235 16.57 17.05 9.25
N PRO A 236 16.80 18.25 8.67
CA PRO A 236 17.26 19.42 9.44
C PRO A 236 16.32 19.85 10.57
N VAL A 237 15.03 19.52 10.42
CA VAL A 237 13.96 19.95 11.33
C VAL A 237 13.88 19.09 12.60
N ILE A 238 14.26 17.82 12.53
CA ILE A 238 14.17 16.87 13.66
C ILE A 238 15.53 16.35 14.12
N ASN A 239 16.60 16.70 13.40
CA ASN A 239 17.98 16.28 13.67
C ASN A 239 18.13 14.76 13.85
N GLU A 240 17.30 13.99 13.15
CA GLU A 240 17.38 12.54 13.09
C GLU A 240 17.85 12.09 11.71
N GLU A 241 18.73 11.10 11.70
CA GLU A 241 19.07 10.36 10.50
C GLU A 241 17.98 9.34 10.20
N ILE A 242 17.30 9.54 9.07
CA ILE A 242 16.34 8.58 8.56
C ILE A 242 17.06 7.72 7.51
N ALA A 243 17.21 6.44 7.82
CA ALA A 243 17.64 5.46 6.83
C ALA A 243 16.60 5.37 5.69
N LEU A 244 17.05 5.42 4.45
CA LEU A 244 16.22 5.18 3.26
C LEU A 244 15.84 3.70 3.18
N SER A 245 14.91 3.30 4.04
CA SER A 245 14.42 1.92 4.14
C SER A 245 13.39 1.60 3.06
N ASN A 246 13.13 0.31 2.82
CA ASN A 246 12.07 -0.14 1.92
C ASN A 246 10.71 0.44 2.25
N ASN A 247 10.34 0.45 3.54
CA ASN A 247 9.06 1.02 3.97
C ASN A 247 8.94 2.52 3.61
N LEU A 248 10.05 3.29 3.67
CA LEU A 248 10.01 4.70 3.29
C LEU A 248 9.81 4.86 1.77
N VAL A 249 10.54 4.09 0.97
CA VAL A 249 10.42 4.12 -0.50
C VAL A 249 9.00 3.72 -0.92
N ASN A 250 8.46 2.62 -0.39
CA ASN A 250 7.06 2.22 -0.60
C ASN A 250 6.06 3.33 -0.21
N THR A 251 6.29 4.03 0.90
CA THR A 251 5.43 5.16 1.31
C THR A 251 5.44 6.28 0.28
N ILE A 252 6.62 6.63 -0.26
CA ILE A 252 6.76 7.68 -1.26
C ILE A 252 6.12 7.23 -2.58
N SER A 253 6.43 6.03 -3.05
CA SER A 253 5.97 5.47 -4.32
C SER A 253 4.45 5.34 -4.38
N THR A 254 3.83 4.81 -3.31
CA THR A 254 2.36 4.70 -3.22
C THR A 254 1.68 6.07 -3.15
N GLY A 255 2.28 7.03 -2.43
CA GLY A 255 1.81 8.42 -2.39
C GLY A 255 1.85 9.09 -3.76
N ILE A 256 2.96 8.95 -4.49
CA ILE A 256 3.09 9.46 -5.86
C ILE A 256 2.05 8.81 -6.77
N GLY A 257 1.85 7.49 -6.68
CA GLY A 257 0.79 6.80 -7.42
C GLY A 257 -0.60 7.40 -7.16
N GLY A 258 -0.97 7.62 -5.90
CA GLY A 258 -2.23 8.27 -5.57
C GLY A 258 -2.36 9.71 -6.08
N VAL A 259 -1.30 10.52 -5.94
CA VAL A 259 -1.27 11.90 -6.45
C VAL A 259 -1.37 11.94 -7.98
N LEU A 260 -0.67 11.06 -8.70
CA LEU A 260 -0.76 10.96 -10.15
C LEU A 260 -2.17 10.65 -10.62
N ALA A 261 -2.87 9.74 -9.92
CA ALA A 261 -4.27 9.43 -10.22
C ALA A 261 -5.20 10.63 -9.96
N ILE A 262 -4.98 11.37 -8.86
CA ILE A 262 -5.73 12.59 -8.54
C ILE A 262 -5.54 13.64 -9.63
N ILE A 263 -4.29 13.96 -9.95
CA ILE A 263 -3.92 14.96 -10.97
C ILE A 263 -4.53 14.57 -12.31
N SER A 264 -4.33 13.32 -12.74
CA SER A 264 -4.87 12.86 -14.02
C SER A 264 -6.40 12.94 -14.04
N LYS A 265 -7.07 12.60 -12.93
CA LYS A 265 -8.53 12.70 -12.87
C LYS A 265 -9.03 14.14 -12.97
N LEU A 266 -8.25 15.13 -12.51
CA LEU A 266 -8.60 16.56 -12.65
C LEU A 266 -8.45 17.06 -14.09
N PHE A 267 -7.44 16.58 -14.82
CA PHE A 267 -7.18 17.01 -16.21
C PHE A 267 -8.01 16.28 -17.26
N PHE A 268 -8.43 15.04 -16.98
CA PHE A 268 -9.20 14.19 -17.89
C PHE A 268 -10.66 13.99 -17.42
N ALA A 269 -11.20 14.93 -16.64
CA ALA A 269 -12.61 14.97 -16.21
C ALA A 269 -13.52 15.61 -17.26
#